data_AF-A0A928PSW2-F1
#
_entry.id   AF-A0A928PSW2-F1
#
_cell.length_a   1.000
_cell.length_b   1.000
_cell.length_c   1.000
_cell.angle_alpha   90.00
_cell.angle_beta   90.00
_cell.angle_gamma   90.00
#
_symmetry.space_group_name_H-M   'P 1'
#
loop_
_entity.id
_entity.type
_entity.pdbx_description
1 polymer ?
#
loop_
_entity_poly.entity_id
_entity_poly.type
_entity_poly.pdbx_seq_one_letter_code
_entity_poly.pdbx_strand_id
1 'polypeptide(L)'
;MNKIDAAGALRIPEGIILSRINAALAFLKEKFDQSVYFTNDHVNKKYRFEHSIRVANIAKTIALAEGFDVEALTIAALLHDVSYCEVFPNGKDDVINHGRFSARIARPFIEGLGFDRSVSDEMLYAIAIHVDGKADFEGESTHFVQSVSDADNIDRFGVYRLHEGLVFRDFLAQPLGKQIELCRTNIDQMAKYEKMKFATLTATKMWLDNVRAQRGFYTRLLAQLENSLSVSD
;
A
#
# COMPACT_ATOMS: atom_id res chain seq x y z
N MET A 1 -22.31 22.65 19.62
CA MET A 1 -23.01 21.87 20.66
C MET A 1 -23.01 20.42 20.19
N ASN A 2 -22.06 19.62 20.67
CA ASN A 2 -21.80 18.28 20.12
C ASN A 2 -22.92 17.32 20.54
N LYS A 3 -23.49 16.59 19.58
CA LYS A 3 -24.50 15.55 19.82
C LYS A 3 -23.80 14.21 19.99
N ILE A 4 -23.85 13.69 21.22
CA ILE A 4 -23.48 12.32 21.62
C ILE A 4 -24.60 11.36 21.16
N ASP A 5 -24.24 10.19 20.64
CA ASP A 5 -25.21 9.13 20.34
C ASP A 5 -25.39 8.16 21.52
N ALA A 6 -26.30 7.20 21.38
CA ALA A 6 -26.69 6.25 22.42
C ALA A 6 -25.56 5.32 22.89
N ALA A 7 -24.37 5.35 22.27
CA ALA A 7 -23.19 4.58 22.63
C ALA A 7 -22.09 5.43 23.31
N GLY A 8 -22.30 6.74 23.49
CA GLY A 8 -21.37 7.61 24.22
C GLY A 8 -20.10 8.01 23.44
N ALA A 9 -20.03 7.73 22.13
CA ALA A 9 -18.92 8.17 21.29
C ALA A 9 -19.15 9.61 20.79
N LEU A 10 -18.09 10.43 20.80
CA LEU A 10 -18.12 11.77 20.26
C LEU A 10 -18.27 11.69 18.72
N ARG A 11 -19.45 12.04 18.20
CA ARG A 11 -19.68 12.03 16.75
C ARG A 11 -18.97 13.22 16.11
N ILE A 12 -17.78 12.98 15.54
CA ILE A 12 -17.09 13.98 14.72
C ILE A 12 -17.93 14.19 13.43
N PRO A 13 -18.27 15.44 13.07
CA PRO A 13 -19.04 15.70 11.85
C PRO A 13 -18.35 15.14 10.60
N GLU A 14 -19.09 14.47 9.70
CA GLU A 14 -18.57 13.95 8.42
C GLU A 14 -17.83 15.01 7.59
N GLY A 15 -18.21 16.28 7.70
CA GLY A 15 -17.53 17.41 7.05
C GLY A 15 -16.11 17.67 7.56
N ILE A 16 -15.80 17.34 8.82
CA ILE A 16 -14.43 17.39 9.37
C ILE A 16 -13.63 16.18 8.91
N ILE A 17 -14.24 15.00 8.79
CA ILE A 17 -13.55 13.77 8.34
C ILE A 17 -13.05 13.92 6.89
N LEU A 18 -13.90 14.43 6.01
CA LEU A 18 -13.50 14.72 4.63
C LEU A 18 -12.40 15.79 4.59
N SER A 19 -12.33 16.66 5.60
CA SER A 19 -11.35 17.75 5.65
C SER A 19 -9.92 17.28 5.97
N ARG A 20 -9.69 16.34 6.90
CA ARG A 20 -8.32 15.90 7.23
C ARG A 20 -7.74 14.96 6.17
N ILE A 21 -8.55 14.05 5.60
CA ILE A 21 -8.10 13.20 4.49
C ILE A 21 -7.72 14.06 3.28
N ASN A 22 -8.54 15.08 2.95
CA ASN A 22 -8.20 16.03 1.88
C ASN A 22 -6.95 16.85 2.20
N ALA A 23 -6.77 17.25 3.46
CA ALA A 23 -5.53 17.92 3.89
C ALA A 23 -4.31 17.01 3.75
N ALA A 24 -4.42 15.72 4.10
CA ALA A 24 -3.35 14.75 3.95
C ALA A 24 -3.01 14.50 2.47
N LEU A 25 -4.03 14.46 1.60
CA LEU A 25 -3.84 14.36 0.16
C LEU A 25 -3.15 15.60 -0.42
N ALA A 26 -3.54 16.79 0.02
CA ALA A 26 -2.90 18.04 -0.37
C ALA A 26 -1.45 18.09 0.11
N PHE A 27 -1.18 17.69 1.35
CA PHE A 27 0.16 17.58 1.91
C PHE A 27 1.05 16.61 1.11
N LEU A 28 0.56 15.41 0.81
CA LEU A 28 1.28 14.44 -0.03
C LEU A 28 1.59 15.01 -1.42
N LYS A 29 0.58 15.62 -2.06
CA LYS A 29 0.74 16.23 -3.38
C LYS A 29 1.80 17.34 -3.33
N GLU A 30 1.75 18.21 -2.34
CA GLU A 30 2.72 19.28 -2.15
C GLU A 30 4.14 18.72 -1.98
N LYS A 31 4.33 17.71 -1.12
CA LYS A 31 5.64 17.06 -0.94
C LYS A 31 6.19 16.49 -2.24
N PHE A 32 5.34 15.85 -3.04
CA PHE A 32 5.75 15.28 -4.33
C PHE A 32 5.96 16.36 -5.40
N ASP A 33 5.26 17.49 -5.32
CA ASP A 33 5.45 18.65 -6.20
C ASP A 33 6.76 19.41 -5.91
N GLN A 34 7.16 19.50 -4.65
CA GLN A 34 8.40 20.13 -4.21
C GLN A 34 9.62 19.21 -4.28
N SER A 35 9.42 17.93 -4.57
CA SER A 35 10.48 16.92 -4.59
C SER A 35 11.48 17.16 -5.72
N VAL A 36 12.75 17.40 -5.35
CA VAL A 36 13.86 17.44 -6.31
C VAL A 36 14.03 16.08 -7.00
N TYR A 37 13.81 14.98 -6.26
CA TYR A 37 13.90 13.60 -6.78
C TYR A 37 12.93 13.36 -7.95
N PHE A 38 11.73 13.92 -7.89
CA PHE A 38 10.73 13.77 -8.94
C PHE A 38 10.79 14.82 -10.07
N THR A 39 11.69 15.80 -10.01
CA THR A 39 11.77 16.91 -10.99
C THR A 39 11.77 16.42 -12.44
N ASN A 40 12.49 15.33 -12.72
CA ASN A 40 12.64 14.78 -14.07
C ASN A 40 12.03 13.37 -14.24
N ASP A 41 11.36 12.85 -13.21
CA ASP A 41 10.76 11.50 -13.22
C ASP A 41 9.26 11.58 -12.92
N HIS A 42 8.53 12.21 -13.87
CA HIS A 42 7.08 12.40 -13.76
C HIS A 42 6.29 11.10 -13.76
N VAL A 43 6.83 10.04 -14.38
CA VAL A 43 6.19 8.72 -14.43
C VAL A 43 6.21 8.08 -13.04
N ASN A 44 7.37 8.04 -12.40
CA ASN A 44 7.50 7.50 -11.04
C ASN A 44 6.73 8.34 -10.03
N LYS A 45 6.78 9.68 -10.13
CA LYS A 45 5.98 10.57 -9.30
C LYS A 45 4.49 10.24 -9.38
N LYS A 46 3.96 10.13 -10.60
CA LYS A 46 2.55 9.78 -10.84
C LYS A 46 2.23 8.41 -10.24
N TYR A 47 3.07 7.41 -10.51
CA TYR A 47 2.92 6.06 -9.97
C TYR A 47 2.84 6.07 -8.43
N ARG A 48 3.77 6.74 -7.75
CA ARG A 48 3.82 6.82 -6.28
C ARG A 48 2.61 7.52 -5.69
N PHE A 49 2.16 8.60 -6.33
CA PHE A 49 0.97 9.33 -5.88
C PHE A 49 -0.28 8.47 -6.01
N GLU A 50 -0.48 7.85 -7.18
CA GLU A 50 -1.63 6.97 -7.43
C GLU A 50 -1.59 5.72 -6.54
N HIS A 51 -0.40 5.14 -6.31
CA HIS A 51 -0.19 4.03 -5.38
C HIS A 51 -0.62 4.40 -3.95
N SER A 52 -0.16 5.55 -3.44
CA SER A 52 -0.53 6.03 -2.09
C SER A 52 -2.05 6.16 -1.94
N ILE A 53 -2.75 6.64 -2.97
CA ILE A 53 -4.21 6.74 -2.98
C ILE A 53 -4.88 5.37 -3.01
N ARG A 54 -4.38 4.40 -3.79
CA ARG A 54 -4.94 3.04 -3.80
C ARG A 54 -4.76 2.36 -2.44
N VAL A 55 -3.57 2.46 -1.85
CA VAL A 55 -3.26 1.95 -0.50
C VAL A 55 -4.18 2.57 0.54
N ALA A 56 -4.39 3.90 0.49
CA ALA A 56 -5.34 4.58 1.38
C ALA A 56 -6.78 4.06 1.25
N ASN A 57 -7.26 3.77 0.03
CA ASN A 57 -8.60 3.23 -0.19
C ASN A 57 -8.75 1.77 0.28
N ILE A 58 -7.70 0.96 0.12
CA ILE A 58 -7.65 -0.39 0.68
C ILE A 58 -7.70 -0.33 2.21
N ALA A 59 -6.87 0.51 2.82
CA ALA A 59 -6.81 0.72 4.25
C ALA A 59 -8.15 1.23 4.82
N LYS A 60 -8.83 2.14 4.11
CA LYS A 60 -10.19 2.58 4.44
C LYS A 60 -11.20 1.43 4.46
N THR A 61 -11.10 0.51 3.50
CA THR A 61 -11.96 -0.67 3.41
C THR A 61 -11.73 -1.60 4.60
N ILE A 62 -10.47 -1.84 4.96
CA ILE A 62 -10.09 -2.62 6.15
C ILE A 62 -10.65 -1.96 7.41
N ALA A 63 -10.43 -0.64 7.57
CA ALA A 63 -10.88 0.09 8.76
C ALA A 63 -12.39 -0.02 8.99
N LEU A 64 -13.18 0.17 7.93
CA LEU A 64 -14.63 0.09 8.00
C LEU A 64 -15.13 -1.31 8.41
N ALA A 65 -14.49 -2.36 7.90
CA ALA A 65 -14.90 -3.73 8.17
C ALA A 65 -14.47 -4.21 9.56
N GLU A 66 -13.31 -3.75 10.03
CA GLU A 66 -12.69 -4.20 11.30
C GLU A 66 -13.01 -3.27 12.48
N GLY A 67 -13.73 -2.17 12.25
CA GLY A 67 -14.13 -1.22 13.29
C GLY A 67 -12.99 -0.33 13.80
N PHE A 68 -11.97 -0.11 12.98
CA PHE A 68 -10.86 0.80 13.30
C PHE A 68 -11.25 2.26 13.06
N ASP A 69 -10.43 3.19 13.56
CA ASP A 69 -10.53 4.59 13.17
C ASP A 69 -10.24 4.73 11.66
N VAL A 70 -11.32 4.94 10.90
CA VAL A 70 -11.29 5.02 9.45
C VAL A 70 -10.46 6.20 8.96
N GLU A 71 -10.51 7.33 9.66
CA GLU A 71 -9.78 8.53 9.28
C GLU A 71 -8.28 8.33 9.51
N ALA A 72 -7.91 7.88 10.71
CA ALA A 72 -6.52 7.66 11.10
C ALA A 72 -5.83 6.61 10.20
N LEU A 73 -6.46 5.45 9.96
CA LEU A 73 -5.85 4.40 9.14
C LEU A 73 -5.73 4.83 7.67
N THR A 74 -6.72 5.55 7.15
CA THR A 74 -6.67 6.08 5.77
C THR A 74 -5.52 7.08 5.61
N ILE A 75 -5.32 7.99 6.57
CA ILE A 75 -4.24 8.98 6.51
C ILE A 75 -2.88 8.32 6.69
N ALA A 76 -2.73 7.38 7.63
CA ALA A 76 -1.48 6.66 7.82
C ALA A 76 -1.08 5.90 6.54
N ALA A 77 -2.03 5.20 5.92
CA ALA A 77 -1.84 4.51 4.65
C ALA A 77 -1.57 5.48 3.48
N LEU A 78 -2.16 6.66 3.45
CA LEU A 78 -1.88 7.67 2.41
C LEU A 78 -0.46 8.21 2.50
N LEU A 79 0.09 8.32 3.71
CA LEU A 79 1.40 8.94 3.96
C LEU A 79 2.54 7.92 4.15
N HIS A 80 2.26 6.61 4.03
CA HIS A 80 3.25 5.55 4.33
C HIS A 80 4.54 5.67 3.51
N ASP A 81 4.44 6.18 2.28
CA ASP A 81 5.50 6.26 1.28
C ASP A 81 5.98 7.71 1.03
N VAL A 82 5.59 8.67 1.88
CA VAL A 82 5.87 10.10 1.62
C VAL A 82 7.36 10.40 1.49
N SER A 83 8.26 9.62 2.09
CA SER A 83 9.71 9.80 1.98
C SER A 83 10.30 9.66 0.58
N TYR A 84 9.57 9.07 -0.37
CA TYR A 84 9.98 9.09 -1.77
C TYR A 84 10.03 10.51 -2.38
N CYS A 85 9.57 11.54 -1.65
CA CYS A 85 9.80 12.94 -2.03
C CYS A 85 11.25 13.41 -1.82
N GLU A 86 12.11 12.65 -1.14
CA GLU A 86 13.51 12.99 -0.86
C GLU A 86 14.46 12.01 -1.55
N VAL A 87 15.73 12.44 -1.72
CA VAL A 87 16.80 11.54 -2.15
C VAL A 87 17.31 10.79 -0.92
N PHE A 88 17.30 9.45 -0.97
CA PHE A 88 17.83 8.64 0.12
C PHE A 88 19.35 8.83 0.27
N PRO A 89 19.87 9.16 1.47
CA PRO A 89 21.28 9.50 1.69
C PRO A 89 22.28 8.45 1.17
N ASN A 90 21.98 7.16 1.38
CA ASN A 90 22.81 6.04 0.92
C ASN A 90 22.20 5.30 -0.29
N GLY A 91 21.28 5.94 -1.03
CA GLY A 91 20.66 5.35 -2.21
C GLY A 91 19.86 4.08 -1.90
N LYS A 92 20.12 2.98 -2.62
CA LYS A 92 19.35 1.73 -2.50
C LYS A 92 19.46 1.07 -1.12
N ASP A 93 20.58 1.28 -0.42
CA ASP A 93 20.83 0.65 0.89
C ASP A 93 19.91 1.24 1.97
N ASP A 94 19.42 2.47 1.78
CA ASP A 94 18.48 3.15 2.68
C ASP A 94 17.01 2.89 2.31
N VAL A 95 16.73 2.18 1.22
CA VAL A 95 15.33 1.91 0.82
C VAL A 95 14.61 1.16 1.92
N ILE A 96 15.25 0.30 2.72
CA ILE A 96 14.59 -0.36 3.86
C ILE A 96 14.08 0.63 4.93
N ASN A 97 14.70 1.80 5.03
CA ASN A 97 14.36 2.84 6.02
C ASN A 97 13.24 3.78 5.56
N HIS A 98 12.67 3.61 4.36
CA HIS A 98 11.66 4.54 3.84
C HIS A 98 10.44 4.67 4.76
N GLY A 99 10.02 3.61 5.45
CA GLY A 99 8.96 3.69 6.47
C GLY A 99 9.30 4.66 7.61
N ARG A 100 10.49 4.54 8.20
CA ARG A 100 10.96 5.42 9.29
C ARG A 100 11.09 6.87 8.81
N PHE A 101 11.58 7.07 7.58
CA PHE A 101 11.71 8.40 7.00
C PHE A 101 10.34 9.02 6.71
N SER A 102 9.40 8.22 6.19
CA SER A 102 8.02 8.65 5.96
C SER A 102 7.35 9.05 7.27
N ALA A 103 7.54 8.28 8.35
CA ALA A 103 7.02 8.63 9.67
C ALA A 103 7.59 9.97 10.17
N ARG A 104 8.91 10.20 9.98
CA ARG A 104 9.55 11.47 10.35
C ARG A 104 8.99 12.66 9.57
N ILE A 105 8.81 12.51 8.25
CA ILE A 105 8.27 13.56 7.38
C ILE A 105 6.79 13.84 7.71
N ALA A 106 6.01 12.80 7.98
CA ALA A 106 4.59 12.91 8.28
C ALA A 106 4.30 13.41 9.71
N ARG A 107 5.22 13.23 10.66
CA ARG A 107 5.02 13.54 12.09
C ARG A 107 4.48 14.95 12.36
N PRO A 108 5.11 16.06 11.91
CA PRO A 108 4.61 17.39 12.22
C PRO A 108 3.21 17.64 11.65
N PHE A 109 2.90 17.01 10.50
CA PHE A 109 1.59 17.11 9.88
C PHE A 109 0.54 16.33 10.68
N ILE A 110 0.81 15.05 11.01
CA ILE A 110 -0.11 14.18 11.76
C ILE A 110 -0.40 14.74 13.16
N GLU A 111 0.62 15.21 13.88
CA GLU A 111 0.46 15.84 15.20
C GLU A 111 -0.37 17.14 15.13
N GLY A 112 -0.34 17.83 13.98
CA GLY A 112 -1.13 19.04 13.71
C GLY A 112 -2.60 18.79 13.34
N LEU A 113 -3.01 17.54 13.07
CA LEU A 113 -4.39 17.22 12.68
C LEU A 113 -5.38 17.23 13.86
N GLY A 114 -4.89 17.23 15.10
CA GLY A 114 -5.71 17.26 16.30
C GLY A 114 -6.38 15.92 16.61
N PHE A 115 -5.70 14.81 16.33
CA PHE A 115 -6.01 13.52 16.94
C PHE A 115 -5.53 13.47 18.39
N ASP A 116 -6.06 12.54 19.17
CA ASP A 116 -5.47 12.21 20.46
C ASP A 116 -4.04 11.70 20.25
N ARG A 117 -3.15 12.03 21.18
CA ARG A 117 -1.72 11.70 21.07
C ARG A 117 -1.49 10.20 20.81
N SER A 118 -2.24 9.32 21.47
CA SER A 118 -2.13 7.87 21.27
C SER A 118 -2.47 7.45 19.85
N VAL A 119 -3.45 8.09 19.20
CA VAL A 119 -3.83 7.79 17.82
C VAL A 119 -2.75 8.30 16.86
N SER A 120 -2.22 9.50 17.08
CA SER A 120 -1.09 10.02 16.30
C SER A 120 0.16 9.13 16.41
N ASP A 121 0.48 8.66 17.63
CA ASP A 121 1.61 7.77 17.87
C ASP A 121 1.40 6.41 17.17
N GLU A 122 0.18 5.85 17.21
CA GLU A 122 -0.17 4.61 16.52
C GLU A 122 -0.07 4.74 14.99
N MET A 123 -0.57 5.84 14.42
CA MET A 123 -0.45 6.16 12.98
C MET A 123 1.01 6.24 12.54
N LEU A 124 1.84 6.94 13.31
CA LEU A 124 3.27 7.12 12.99
C LEU A 124 4.03 5.82 13.11
N TYR A 125 3.71 4.99 14.10
CA TYR A 125 4.30 3.68 14.26
C TYR A 125 3.92 2.75 13.10
N ALA A 126 2.65 2.76 12.67
CA ALA A 126 2.19 2.02 11.49
C ALA A 126 2.98 2.38 10.23
N ILE A 127 3.19 3.69 9.99
CA ILE A 127 4.04 4.17 8.88
C ILE A 127 5.48 3.70 9.06
N ALA A 128 6.06 3.76 10.26
CA ALA A 128 7.47 3.44 10.47
C ALA A 128 7.81 1.98 10.18
N ILE A 129 6.92 1.05 10.60
CA ILE A 129 7.20 -0.38 10.54
C ILE A 129 6.77 -1.07 9.24
N HIS A 130 6.05 -0.39 8.34
CA HIS A 130 5.33 -1.07 7.24
C HIS A 130 6.24 -1.86 6.28
N VAL A 131 7.54 -1.58 6.27
CA VAL A 131 8.54 -2.19 5.39
C VAL A 131 9.09 -3.51 5.95
N ASP A 132 9.60 -3.48 7.18
CA ASP A 132 10.41 -4.56 7.79
C ASP A 132 9.97 -4.92 9.21
N GLY A 133 8.84 -4.38 9.67
CA GLY A 133 8.31 -4.61 11.01
C GLY A 133 9.10 -3.89 12.12
N LYS A 134 9.95 -2.91 11.80
CA LYS A 134 10.83 -2.24 12.76
C LYS A 134 10.69 -0.71 12.70
N ALA A 135 10.83 -0.06 13.85
CA ALA A 135 10.87 1.39 13.98
C ALA A 135 12.12 1.81 14.79
N ASP A 136 12.44 3.11 14.75
CA ASP A 136 13.45 3.77 15.58
C ASP A 136 12.85 4.45 16.84
N PHE A 137 11.58 4.15 17.15
CA PHE A 137 10.87 4.59 18.36
C PHE A 137 9.89 3.50 18.84
N GLU A 138 9.42 3.63 20.08
CA GLU A 138 8.50 2.67 20.70
C GLU A 138 7.08 2.77 20.14
N GLY A 139 6.39 1.64 20.12
CA GLY A 139 4.99 1.53 19.74
C GLY A 139 4.52 0.07 19.83
N GLU A 140 3.21 -0.14 19.74
CA GLU A 140 2.62 -1.47 19.83
C GLU A 140 2.21 -1.97 18.45
N SER A 141 2.51 -3.24 18.14
CA SER A 141 2.16 -3.85 16.86
C SER A 141 0.72 -4.38 16.88
N THR A 142 -0.26 -3.47 16.95
CA THR A 142 -1.69 -3.78 16.90
C THR A 142 -2.14 -4.21 15.49
N HIS A 143 -3.35 -4.74 15.36
CA HIS A 143 -3.93 -5.02 14.03
C HIS A 143 -4.13 -3.74 13.20
N PHE A 144 -4.41 -2.59 13.82
CA PHE A 144 -4.45 -1.30 13.12
C PHE A 144 -3.08 -0.98 12.51
N VAL A 145 -2.02 -1.09 13.31
CA VAL A 145 -0.65 -0.76 12.89
C VAL A 145 -0.21 -1.64 11.73
N GLN A 146 -0.47 -2.95 11.82
CA GLN A 146 -0.11 -3.89 10.76
C GLN A 146 -0.94 -3.69 9.48
N SER A 147 -2.14 -3.10 9.59
CA SER A 147 -3.03 -2.89 8.44
C SER A 147 -2.48 -1.92 7.39
N VAL A 148 -1.51 -1.05 7.74
CA VAL A 148 -0.81 -0.22 6.74
C VAL A 148 0.07 -1.08 5.82
N SER A 149 0.84 -2.01 6.39
CA SER A 149 1.67 -2.96 5.61
C SER A 149 0.79 -3.93 4.81
N ASP A 150 -0.31 -4.39 5.40
CA ASP A 150 -1.28 -5.22 4.70
C ASP A 150 -1.87 -4.49 3.48
N ALA A 151 -2.26 -3.23 3.64
CA ALA A 151 -2.82 -2.42 2.56
C ALA A 151 -1.82 -2.16 1.42
N ASP A 152 -0.55 -1.87 1.75
CA ASP A 152 0.53 -1.76 0.76
C ASP A 152 0.69 -3.08 -0.02
N ASN A 153 0.80 -4.21 0.68
CA ASN A 153 0.93 -5.51 0.03
C ASN A 153 -0.29 -5.86 -0.83
N ILE A 154 -1.51 -5.55 -0.40
CA ILE A 154 -2.72 -5.77 -1.21
C ILE A 154 -2.62 -4.99 -2.53
N ASP A 155 -2.21 -3.71 -2.53
CA ASP A 155 -2.05 -2.94 -3.79
C ASP A 155 -0.94 -3.53 -4.67
N ARG A 156 0.19 -3.91 -4.07
CA ARG A 156 1.36 -4.49 -4.77
C ARG A 156 1.08 -5.86 -5.37
N PHE A 157 -0.04 -6.49 -5.02
CA PHE A 157 -0.49 -7.73 -5.64
C PHE A 157 -1.84 -7.57 -6.36
N GLY A 158 -2.31 -6.34 -6.54
CA GLY A 158 -3.49 -6.05 -7.36
C GLY A 158 -3.25 -6.25 -8.85
N VAL A 159 -4.34 -6.25 -9.62
CA VAL A 159 -4.33 -6.43 -11.09
C VAL A 159 -3.50 -5.34 -11.79
N TYR A 160 -3.50 -4.11 -11.28
CA TYR A 160 -2.66 -3.03 -11.79
C TYR A 160 -1.16 -3.42 -11.73
N ARG A 161 -0.71 -3.95 -10.59
CA ARG A 161 0.70 -4.32 -10.40
C ARG A 161 1.09 -5.56 -11.20
N LEU A 162 0.15 -6.46 -11.46
CA LEU A 162 0.34 -7.54 -12.44
C LEU A 162 0.61 -6.98 -13.83
N HIS A 163 -0.23 -6.06 -14.32
CA HIS A 163 -0.05 -5.44 -15.64
C HIS A 163 1.28 -4.68 -15.73
N GLU A 164 1.54 -3.80 -14.77
CA GLU A 164 2.79 -3.02 -14.72
C GLU A 164 4.02 -3.94 -14.67
N GLY A 165 3.95 -5.04 -13.91
CA GLY A 165 5.03 -6.02 -13.82
C GLY A 165 5.32 -6.77 -15.12
N LEU A 166 4.34 -6.93 -16.02
CA LEU A 166 4.55 -7.48 -17.35
C LEU A 166 5.19 -6.44 -18.29
N VAL A 167 4.71 -5.19 -18.22
CA VAL A 167 5.28 -4.06 -18.99
C VAL A 167 6.74 -3.83 -18.61
N PHE A 168 7.04 -3.77 -17.31
CA PHE A 168 8.40 -3.54 -16.80
C PHE A 168 9.39 -4.62 -17.25
N ARG A 169 8.93 -5.85 -17.42
CA ARG A 169 9.77 -6.98 -17.88
C ARG A 169 9.84 -7.10 -19.40
N ASP A 170 9.22 -6.18 -20.12
CA ASP A 170 9.04 -6.21 -21.58
C ASP A 170 8.55 -7.59 -22.06
N PHE A 171 7.51 -8.11 -21.38
CA PHE A 171 7.09 -9.50 -21.48
C PHE A 171 6.90 -10.00 -22.92
N LEU A 172 6.32 -9.15 -23.78
CA LEU A 172 6.03 -9.51 -25.17
C LEU A 172 7.28 -9.61 -26.05
N ALA A 173 8.36 -8.89 -25.71
CA ALA A 173 9.63 -8.99 -26.42
C ALA A 173 10.46 -10.21 -26.02
N GLN A 174 10.08 -10.90 -24.93
CA GLN A 174 10.80 -12.07 -24.45
C GLN A 174 10.59 -13.29 -25.37
N PRO A 175 11.60 -14.17 -25.53
CA PRO A 175 11.40 -15.46 -26.19
C PRO A 175 10.28 -16.27 -25.53
N LEU A 176 9.52 -17.04 -26.32
CA LEU A 176 8.37 -17.83 -25.84
C LEU A 176 8.72 -18.70 -24.61
N GLY A 177 9.88 -19.37 -24.61
CA GLY A 177 10.32 -20.18 -23.47
C GLY A 177 10.48 -19.38 -22.17
N LYS A 178 10.90 -18.11 -22.25
CA LYS A 178 11.01 -17.22 -21.08
C LYS A 178 9.65 -16.74 -20.60
N GLN A 179 8.71 -16.50 -21.51
CA GLN A 179 7.32 -16.17 -21.15
C GLN A 179 6.66 -17.34 -20.39
N ILE A 180 6.86 -18.57 -20.85
CA ILE A 180 6.39 -19.80 -20.20
C ILE A 180 7.01 -19.95 -18.81
N GLU A 181 8.34 -19.82 -18.70
CA GLU A 181 9.06 -19.90 -17.42
C GLU A 181 8.57 -18.86 -16.40
N LEU A 182 8.34 -17.63 -16.85
CA LEU A 182 7.77 -16.56 -16.03
C LEU A 182 6.39 -16.93 -15.51
N CYS A 183 5.50 -17.45 -16.37
CA CYS A 183 4.17 -17.86 -15.94
C CYS A 183 4.23 -18.97 -14.88
N ARG A 184 5.03 -20.03 -15.11
CA ARG A 184 5.21 -21.13 -14.15
C ARG A 184 5.72 -20.64 -12.80
N THR A 185 6.77 -19.80 -12.82
CA THR A 185 7.35 -19.23 -11.60
C THR A 185 6.34 -18.40 -10.83
N ASN A 186 5.53 -17.59 -11.51
CA ASN A 186 4.51 -16.78 -10.84
C ASN A 186 3.35 -17.64 -10.31
N ILE A 187 2.92 -18.70 -11.01
CA ILE A 187 1.90 -19.64 -10.51
C ILE A 187 2.36 -20.28 -9.19
N ASP A 188 3.59 -20.80 -9.16
CA ASP A 188 4.17 -21.42 -7.95
C ASP A 188 4.30 -20.40 -6.82
N GLN A 189 4.71 -19.17 -7.14
CA GLN A 189 4.84 -18.11 -6.15
C GLN A 189 3.48 -17.70 -5.57
N MET A 190 2.44 -17.55 -6.42
CA MET A 190 1.09 -17.24 -5.95
C MET A 190 0.53 -18.37 -5.08
N ALA A 191 0.81 -19.64 -5.43
CA ALA A 191 0.40 -20.79 -4.59
C ALA A 191 1.04 -20.79 -3.20
N LYS A 192 2.27 -20.24 -3.06
CA LYS A 192 2.89 -20.01 -1.74
C LYS A 192 2.21 -18.85 -1.00
N TYR A 193 1.97 -17.75 -1.70
CA TYR A 193 1.34 -16.55 -1.14
C TYR A 193 -0.11 -16.75 -0.71
N GLU A 194 -0.86 -17.67 -1.31
CA GLU A 194 -2.20 -18.07 -0.85
C GLU A 194 -2.23 -18.66 0.56
N LYS A 195 -1.07 -19.03 1.13
CA LYS A 195 -0.97 -19.57 2.49
C LYS A 195 -0.72 -18.49 3.54
N MET A 196 -0.43 -17.25 3.13
CA MET A 196 -0.18 -16.13 4.04
C MET A 196 -1.48 -15.68 4.70
N LYS A 197 -1.35 -15.20 5.94
CA LYS A 197 -2.42 -14.53 6.69
C LYS A 197 -1.93 -13.14 7.04
N PHE A 198 -2.84 -12.18 6.96
CA PHE A 198 -2.61 -10.78 7.29
C PHE A 198 -3.16 -10.50 8.69
N ALA A 199 -2.97 -9.28 9.19
CA ALA A 199 -3.34 -8.93 10.56
C ALA A 199 -4.84 -9.05 10.81
N THR A 200 -5.65 -8.85 9.77
CA THR A 200 -7.11 -8.92 9.86
C THR A 200 -7.71 -9.94 8.90
N LEU A 201 -8.95 -10.37 9.18
CA LEU A 201 -9.69 -11.28 8.31
C LEU A 201 -10.05 -10.58 7.00
N THR A 202 -10.42 -9.30 7.04
CA THR A 202 -10.70 -8.50 5.84
C THR A 202 -9.48 -8.39 4.95
N ALA A 203 -8.33 -8.00 5.50
CA ALA A 203 -7.09 -7.89 4.74
C ALA A 203 -6.66 -9.26 4.16
N THR A 204 -6.79 -10.33 4.94
CA THR A 204 -6.51 -11.70 4.46
C THR A 204 -7.42 -12.07 3.28
N LYS A 205 -8.70 -11.73 3.32
CA LYS A 205 -9.62 -11.99 2.21
C LYS A 205 -9.22 -11.22 0.94
N MET A 206 -8.95 -9.91 1.08
CA MET A 206 -8.53 -9.06 -0.04
C MET A 206 -7.22 -9.55 -0.67
N TRP A 207 -6.26 -9.96 0.17
CA TRP A 207 -5.01 -10.57 -0.26
C TRP A 207 -5.24 -11.84 -1.09
N LEU A 208 -6.05 -12.77 -0.56
CA LEU A 208 -6.36 -14.02 -1.25
C LEU A 208 -7.07 -13.78 -2.58
N ASP A 209 -7.98 -12.82 -2.65
CA ASP A 209 -8.68 -12.47 -3.89
C ASP A 209 -7.68 -12.00 -4.97
N ASN A 210 -6.75 -11.12 -4.60
CA ASN A 210 -5.70 -10.63 -5.49
C ASN A 210 -4.73 -11.74 -5.96
N VAL A 211 -4.20 -12.53 -5.03
CA VAL A 211 -3.25 -13.60 -5.35
C VAL A 211 -3.90 -14.69 -6.22
N ARG A 212 -5.17 -15.05 -5.93
CA ARG A 212 -5.91 -16.02 -6.75
C ARG A 212 -6.19 -15.48 -8.15
N ALA A 213 -6.53 -14.20 -8.27
CA ALA A 213 -6.72 -13.55 -9.57
C ALA A 213 -5.43 -13.59 -10.40
N GLN A 214 -4.28 -13.27 -9.79
CA GLN A 214 -2.98 -13.39 -10.47
C GLN A 214 -2.66 -14.83 -10.87
N ARG A 215 -2.86 -15.80 -9.98
CA ARG A 215 -2.62 -17.22 -10.29
C ARG A 215 -3.48 -17.67 -11.46
N GLY A 216 -4.76 -17.30 -11.46
CA GLY A 216 -5.70 -17.59 -12.55
C GLY A 216 -5.28 -16.96 -13.88
N PHE A 217 -4.82 -15.71 -13.85
CA PHE A 217 -4.27 -15.04 -15.04
C PHE A 217 -3.08 -15.80 -15.61
N TYR A 218 -2.04 -16.06 -14.81
CA TYR A 218 -0.84 -16.74 -15.28
C TYR A 218 -1.11 -18.17 -15.73
N THR A 219 -2.04 -18.88 -15.09
CA THR A 219 -2.45 -20.23 -15.50
C THR A 219 -3.06 -20.23 -16.89
N ARG A 220 -3.97 -19.27 -17.17
CA ARG A 220 -4.62 -19.15 -18.49
C ARG A 220 -3.64 -18.70 -19.57
N LEU A 221 -2.75 -17.76 -19.24
CA LEU A 221 -1.71 -17.29 -20.15
C LEU A 221 -0.73 -18.41 -20.48
N LEU A 222 -0.27 -19.17 -19.48
CA LEU A 222 0.60 -20.34 -19.68
C LEU A 222 0.00 -21.34 -20.66
N ALA A 223 -1.28 -21.70 -20.49
CA ALA A 223 -1.95 -22.64 -21.37
C ALA A 223 -1.99 -22.15 -22.84
N GLN A 224 -2.17 -20.84 -23.07
CA GLN A 224 -2.12 -20.27 -24.43
C GLN A 224 -0.72 -20.27 -25.02
N LEU A 225 0.30 -19.95 -24.21
CA LEU A 225 1.70 -19.97 -24.65
C LEU A 225 2.18 -21.39 -24.96
N GLU A 226 1.78 -22.37 -24.17
CA GLU A 226 2.10 -23.78 -24.42
C GLU A 226 1.41 -24.31 -25.68
N ASN A 227 0.17 -23.88 -25.96
CA ASN A 227 -0.54 -24.20 -27.22
C ASN A 227 0.14 -23.54 -28.45
N SER A 228 1.00 -22.54 -28.25
CA SER A 228 1.76 -21.92 -29.34
C SER A 228 3.01 -22.72 -29.73
N LEU A 229 3.34 -23.82 -29.03
CA LEU A 229 4.53 -24.63 -29.31
C LEU A 229 4.39 -25.51 -30.55
N SER A 230 3.19 -26.04 -30.80
CA SER A 230 2.91 -26.91 -31.93
C SER A 230 1.40 -27.03 -32.16
N VAL A 231 0.97 -27.22 -33.42
CA VAL A 231 -0.38 -27.68 -33.71
C VAL A 231 -0.50 -29.14 -33.28
N SER A 232 -1.51 -29.46 -32.48
CA SER A 232 -1.79 -30.85 -32.09
C SER A 232 -2.52 -31.57 -33.24
N ASP A 233 -2.14 -32.82 -33.51
CA ASP A 233 -2.82 -33.70 -34.47
C ASP A 233 -4.23 -34.10 -34.03
#